data_AF-A0A519Z447-F1
#
_entry.id   AF-A0A519Z447-F1
#
_cell.length_a   1.000
_cell.length_b   1.000
_cell.length_c   1.000
_cell.angle_alpha   90.00
_cell.angle_beta   90.00
_cell.angle_gamma   90.00
#
_symmetry.space_group_name_H-M   'P 1'
#
loop_
_entity.id
_entity.type
_entity.pdbx_description
1 polymer ?
#
loop_
_entity_poly.entity_id
_entity_poly.type
_entity_poly.pdbx_seq_one_letter_code
_entity_poly.pdbx_strand_id
1 'polypeptide(L)'
;MVAGTAAAAGACTQLPLESNVASQAFLRSDVSTARPADSAGYETRPPRDPSGIGRYYLGRQIAHVMGHEGADWLERDDRREEEGTELLVKELHLKPTDVVADLGAGTGFFSFRLAPLVPKGKVLAEDIQPEMIAELNQRKAKKKIPNVEPVLGTTTDPHLPANGVDVVLLVDAYHEFDH
;
A
#
# COMPACT_ATOMS: atom_id res chain seq x y z
N MET A 1 41.97 -56.53 21.69
CA MET A 1 41.53 -55.76 22.88
C MET A 1 41.58 -54.29 22.52
N VAL A 2 40.43 -53.60 22.62
CA VAL A 2 40.21 -52.13 22.72
C VAL A 2 40.70 -51.29 21.52
N ALA A 3 39.88 -50.86 20.55
CA ALA A 3 38.73 -49.92 20.54
C ALA A 3 39.12 -48.42 20.41
N GLY A 4 38.41 -47.71 19.52
CA GLY A 4 38.26 -46.23 19.49
C GLY A 4 38.44 -45.56 18.11
N THR A 5 37.42 -45.53 17.24
CA THR A 5 36.55 -44.36 16.87
C THR A 5 37.30 -43.11 16.38
N ALA A 6 37.32 -42.75 15.09
CA ALA A 6 36.27 -42.30 14.14
C ALA A 6 35.92 -40.79 14.24
N ALA A 7 36.25 -40.05 13.17
CA ALA A 7 35.59 -38.81 12.77
C ALA A 7 35.74 -38.66 11.24
N ALA A 8 34.63 -38.82 10.50
CA ALA A 8 34.55 -38.58 9.07
C ALA A 8 33.58 -37.42 8.82
N ALA A 9 34.00 -36.51 7.95
CA ALA A 9 33.30 -35.27 7.59
C ALA A 9 31.98 -35.55 6.86
N GLY A 10 30.89 -34.94 7.35
CA GLY A 10 29.60 -34.89 6.66
C GLY A 10 29.48 -33.62 5.82
N ALA A 11 29.67 -33.76 4.50
CA ALA A 11 29.26 -32.75 3.53
C ALA A 11 27.74 -32.88 3.29
N CYS A 12 26.99 -31.80 3.51
CA CYS A 12 25.54 -31.76 3.31
C CYS A 12 25.25 -31.48 1.83
N THR A 13 25.03 -32.54 1.04
CA THR A 13 24.39 -32.45 -0.29
C THR A 13 22.90 -32.73 -0.12
N GLN A 14 22.07 -31.69 -0.16
CA GLN A 14 20.63 -31.84 -0.11
C GLN A 14 20.09 -31.98 -1.53
N LEU A 15 19.52 -33.16 -1.83
CA LEU A 15 18.80 -33.45 -3.06
C LEU A 15 17.44 -32.75 -3.08
N PRO A 16 16.90 -32.38 -4.27
CA PRO A 16 15.63 -31.67 -4.38
C PRO A 16 14.48 -32.64 -4.10
N LEU A 17 13.69 -32.38 -3.06
CA LEU A 17 12.40 -33.03 -2.89
C LEU A 17 11.31 -32.18 -3.55
N GLU A 18 10.90 -32.67 -4.72
CA GLU A 18 9.57 -32.68 -5.33
C GLU A 18 8.46 -31.90 -4.59
N SER A 19 7.90 -30.95 -5.34
CA SER A 19 6.59 -30.34 -5.13
C SER A 19 5.48 -31.39 -5.05
N ASN A 20 4.72 -31.40 -3.95
CA ASN A 20 3.42 -32.06 -3.93
C ASN A 20 2.34 -31.07 -3.49
N VAL A 21 1.63 -30.55 -4.48
CA VAL A 21 0.40 -29.77 -4.33
C VAL A 21 -0.70 -30.76 -3.93
N ALA A 22 -1.08 -30.76 -2.66
CA ALA A 22 -2.34 -31.33 -2.20
C ALA A 22 -3.27 -30.18 -1.83
N SER A 23 -4.21 -29.97 -2.75
CA SER A 23 -5.32 -29.04 -2.67
C SER A 23 -6.30 -29.42 -1.57
N GLN A 24 -7.11 -28.43 -1.16
CA GLN A 24 -8.30 -28.50 -0.30
C GLN A 24 -8.06 -28.33 1.22
N ALA A 25 -8.24 -27.08 1.66
CA ALA A 25 -9.24 -26.66 2.66
C ALA A 25 -8.79 -25.40 3.41
N PHE A 26 -8.67 -24.27 2.72
CA PHE A 26 -8.71 -22.94 3.36
C PHE A 26 -10.00 -22.23 2.95
N LEU A 27 -11.13 -22.90 3.14
CA LEU A 27 -12.41 -22.23 3.36
C LEU A 27 -12.57 -22.09 4.87
N ARG A 28 -11.96 -21.04 5.43
CA ARG A 28 -12.47 -20.40 6.64
C ARG A 28 -12.68 -18.94 6.32
N SER A 29 -13.91 -18.67 5.89
CA SER A 29 -14.61 -17.42 6.09
C SER A 29 -14.68 -17.13 7.59
N ASP A 30 -13.56 -16.74 8.18
CA ASP A 30 -13.55 -15.97 9.42
C ASP A 30 -13.37 -14.52 8.98
N VAL A 31 -14.45 -13.90 8.52
CA VAL A 31 -14.57 -12.45 8.60
C VAL A 31 -14.44 -12.15 10.09
N SER A 32 -13.23 -11.76 10.48
CA SER A 32 -12.86 -11.41 11.84
C SER A 32 -13.96 -10.51 12.39
N THR A 33 -14.67 -10.99 13.42
CA THR A 33 -15.49 -10.10 14.24
C THR A 33 -14.57 -8.98 14.70
N ALA A 34 -14.82 -7.76 14.25
CA ALA A 34 -13.96 -6.60 14.49
C ALA A 34 -13.61 -6.54 15.98
N ARG A 35 -12.34 -6.81 16.29
CA ARG A 35 -11.82 -6.61 17.64
C ARG A 35 -11.96 -5.11 17.91
N PRO A 36 -12.48 -4.67 19.06
CA PRO A 36 -12.58 -3.25 19.35
C PRO A 36 -11.19 -2.63 19.18
N ALA A 37 -11.14 -1.51 18.45
CA ALA A 37 -9.90 -0.80 18.16
C ALA A 37 -9.12 -0.55 19.46
N ASP A 38 -7.83 -0.87 19.47
CA ASP A 38 -6.99 -0.60 20.62
C ASP A 38 -6.89 0.91 20.82
N SER A 39 -7.49 1.39 21.89
CA SER A 39 -7.49 2.80 22.29
C SER A 39 -6.46 3.07 23.39
N ALA A 40 -5.65 2.08 23.77
CA ALA A 40 -4.60 2.26 24.75
C ALA A 40 -3.64 3.37 24.32
N GLY A 41 -3.38 4.31 25.24
CA GLY A 41 -2.47 5.43 25.01
C GLY A 41 -3.06 6.62 24.24
N TYR A 42 -4.31 6.53 23.78
CA TYR A 42 -5.01 7.69 23.21
C TYR A 42 -5.76 8.48 24.29
N GLU A 43 -5.71 9.81 24.18
CA GLU A 43 -6.42 10.74 25.07
C GLU A 43 -7.19 11.77 24.23
N THR A 44 -8.35 12.20 24.70
CA THR A 44 -9.10 13.31 24.08
C THR A 44 -9.05 14.54 24.98
N ARG A 45 -8.61 15.68 24.44
CA ARG A 45 -8.51 16.97 25.14
C ARG A 45 -8.74 18.12 24.13
N PRO A 46 -9.05 19.35 24.58
CA PRO A 46 -9.12 20.48 23.67
C PRO A 46 -7.87 20.60 22.78
N PRO A 47 -8.03 20.93 21.49
CA PRO A 47 -6.90 21.19 20.60
C PRO A 47 -5.95 22.23 21.18
N ARG A 48 -4.64 21.94 21.22
CA ARG A 48 -3.61 22.93 21.56
C ARG A 48 -3.24 23.77 20.35
N ASP A 49 -3.34 23.16 19.17
CA ASP A 49 -3.10 23.75 17.87
C ASP A 49 -4.35 23.62 16.98
N PRO A 50 -4.67 24.62 16.12
CA PRO A 50 -5.84 24.60 15.23
C PRO A 50 -5.84 23.48 14.19
N SER A 51 -4.67 22.91 13.86
CA SER A 51 -4.51 21.86 12.86
C SER A 51 -4.69 20.44 13.44
N GLY A 52 -5.14 20.30 14.69
CA GLY A 52 -5.33 18.98 15.29
C GLY A 52 -6.74 18.70 15.81
N ILE A 53 -7.12 17.42 15.78
CA ILE A 53 -8.50 16.94 16.02
C ILE A 53 -8.86 16.75 17.51
N GLY A 54 -8.05 17.28 18.43
CA GLY A 54 -8.26 17.09 19.88
C GLY A 54 -8.00 15.67 20.40
N ARG A 55 -7.51 14.76 19.54
CA ARG A 55 -7.02 13.44 19.92
C ARG A 55 -5.51 13.49 20.10
N TYR A 56 -5.00 12.79 21.12
CA TYR A 56 -3.60 12.77 21.47
C TYR A 56 -3.10 11.33 21.60
N TYR A 57 -1.86 11.08 21.21
CA TYR A 57 -1.15 9.82 21.44
C TYR A 57 0.24 10.13 21.99
N LEU A 58 0.59 9.55 23.15
CA LEU A 58 1.85 9.82 23.84
C LEU A 58 2.16 11.32 24.01
N GLY A 59 1.12 12.11 24.31
CA GLY A 59 1.22 13.56 24.50
C GLY A 59 1.30 14.40 23.21
N ARG A 60 1.36 13.78 22.02
CA ARG A 60 1.32 14.48 20.72
C ARG A 60 -0.11 14.60 20.23
N GLN A 61 -0.50 15.80 19.78
CA GLN A 61 -1.80 16.03 19.15
C GLN A 61 -1.81 15.42 17.74
N ILE A 62 -2.88 14.69 17.41
CA ILE A 62 -3.11 14.13 16.08
C ILE A 62 -3.65 15.24 15.17
N ALA A 63 -3.06 15.35 13.98
CA ALA A 63 -3.43 16.33 12.97
C ALA A 63 -4.74 15.95 12.26
N HIS A 64 -5.32 16.89 11.53
CA HIS A 64 -6.30 16.55 10.50
C HIS A 64 -5.64 15.70 9.40
N VAL A 65 -6.41 14.77 8.83
CA VAL A 65 -6.03 14.10 7.57
C VAL A 65 -6.21 15.07 6.40
N MET A 66 -5.48 14.84 5.31
CA MET A 66 -5.59 15.69 4.13
C MET A 66 -6.82 15.28 3.31
N GLY A 67 -7.84 16.15 3.30
CA GLY A 67 -9.03 15.97 2.48
C GLY A 67 -8.82 16.36 1.02
N HIS A 68 -9.83 16.08 0.19
CA HIS A 68 -9.80 16.43 -1.22
C HIS A 68 -9.66 17.93 -1.51
N GLU A 69 -10.00 18.76 -0.54
CA GLU A 69 -9.83 20.21 -0.56
C GLU A 69 -8.35 20.63 -0.68
N GLY A 70 -7.41 19.75 -0.29
CA GLY A 70 -5.97 19.96 -0.42
C GLY A 70 -5.34 19.33 -1.67
N ALA A 71 -6.14 18.82 -2.61
CA ALA A 71 -5.66 18.06 -3.78
C ALA A 71 -4.52 18.73 -4.57
N ASP A 72 -4.56 20.06 -4.71
CA ASP A 72 -3.55 20.82 -5.45
C ASP A 72 -2.14 20.70 -4.82
N TRP A 73 -2.06 20.52 -3.49
CA TRP A 73 -0.80 20.32 -2.78
C TRP A 73 -0.09 19.02 -3.20
N LEU A 74 -0.84 18.01 -3.63
CA LEU A 74 -0.29 16.73 -4.08
C LEU A 74 0.47 16.86 -5.40
N GLU A 75 0.27 17.95 -6.14
CA GLU A 75 0.89 18.23 -7.45
C GLU A 75 1.88 19.39 -7.44
N ARG A 76 2.23 19.90 -6.25
CA ARG A 76 3.20 21.00 -6.11
C ARG A 76 4.53 20.68 -6.83
N ASP A 77 5.14 21.71 -7.40
CA ASP A 77 6.27 21.56 -8.32
C ASP A 77 7.53 20.96 -7.65
N ASP A 78 7.76 21.29 -6.38
CA ASP A 78 8.91 20.87 -5.58
C ASP A 78 8.80 19.44 -5.04
N ARG A 79 7.59 18.85 -5.02
CA ARG A 79 7.34 17.49 -4.53
C ARG A 79 8.32 16.46 -5.10
N ARG A 80 8.62 16.57 -6.39
CA ARG A 80 9.52 15.63 -7.09
C ARG A 80 10.92 15.61 -6.48
N GLU A 81 11.43 16.78 -6.11
CA GLU A 81 12.76 16.96 -5.53
C GLU A 81 12.74 16.64 -4.04
N GLU A 82 11.77 17.17 -3.29
CA GLU A 82 11.62 16.96 -1.85
C GLU A 82 11.44 15.49 -1.48
N GLU A 83 10.55 14.79 -2.19
CA GLU A 83 10.19 13.39 -1.90
C GLU A 83 11.01 12.38 -2.73
N GLY A 84 11.93 12.85 -3.58
CA GLY A 84 12.78 11.99 -4.41
C GLY A 84 11.98 11.03 -5.31
N THR A 85 10.87 11.49 -5.86
CA THR A 85 9.83 10.63 -6.44
C THR A 85 10.32 9.81 -7.64
N GLU A 86 11.25 10.36 -8.42
CA GLU A 86 11.86 9.65 -9.56
C GLU A 86 12.76 8.50 -9.10
N LEU A 87 13.49 8.70 -8.00
CA LEU A 87 14.30 7.64 -7.39
C LEU A 87 13.38 6.54 -6.87
N LEU A 88 12.33 6.90 -6.12
CA LEU A 88 11.32 5.94 -5.64
C LEU A 88 10.78 5.09 -6.80
N VAL A 89 10.25 5.72 -7.86
CA VAL A 89 9.65 5.02 -9.00
C VAL A 89 10.65 4.08 -9.68
N LYS A 90 11.92 4.48 -9.78
CA LYS A 90 12.98 3.67 -10.37
C LYS A 90 13.33 2.44 -9.51
N GLU A 91 13.43 2.61 -8.20
CA GLU A 91 13.84 1.55 -7.26
C GLU A 91 12.72 0.52 -6.99
N LEU A 92 11.49 0.77 -7.44
CA LEU A 92 10.43 -0.25 -7.44
C LEU A 92 10.72 -1.44 -8.37
N HIS A 93 11.61 -1.27 -9.36
CA HIS A 93 12.00 -2.32 -10.31
C HIS A 93 10.82 -3.07 -10.95
N LEU A 94 9.77 -2.33 -11.29
CA LEU A 94 8.54 -2.88 -11.86
C LEU A 94 8.81 -3.65 -13.16
N LYS A 95 8.18 -4.81 -13.27
CA LYS A 95 8.12 -5.56 -14.53
C LYS A 95 6.98 -5.00 -15.38
N PRO A 96 7.10 -5.04 -16.72
CA PRO A 96 6.05 -4.54 -17.60
C PRO A 96 4.67 -5.17 -17.42
N THR A 97 4.57 -6.32 -16.77
CA THR A 97 3.35 -7.10 -16.53
C THR A 97 2.74 -6.89 -15.15
N ASP A 98 3.43 -6.18 -14.24
CA ASP A 98 2.99 -6.08 -12.85
C ASP A 98 1.66 -5.34 -12.73
N VAL A 99 0.82 -5.81 -11.82
CA VAL A 99 -0.35 -5.10 -11.31
C VAL A 99 0.09 -4.35 -10.05
N VAL A 100 0.03 -3.02 -10.11
CA VAL A 100 0.45 -2.15 -9.01
C VAL A 100 -0.78 -1.55 -8.35
N ALA A 101 -0.90 -1.62 -7.03
CA ALA A 101 -1.88 -0.85 -6.27
C ALA A 101 -1.22 0.40 -5.69
N ASP A 102 -1.74 1.57 -6.03
CA ASP A 102 -1.39 2.87 -5.42
C ASP A 102 -2.51 3.17 -4.40
N LEU A 103 -2.28 2.84 -3.13
CA LEU A 103 -3.26 2.99 -2.05
C LEU A 103 -3.19 4.41 -1.47
N GLY A 104 -4.34 5.09 -1.41
CA GLY A 104 -4.36 6.54 -1.16
C GLY A 104 -3.78 7.31 -2.33
N ALA A 105 -4.17 6.94 -3.56
CA ALA A 105 -3.64 7.51 -4.79
C ALA A 105 -3.88 9.02 -4.92
N GLY A 106 -4.89 9.56 -4.23
CA GLY A 106 -5.31 10.95 -4.32
C GLY A 106 -5.59 11.33 -5.76
N THR A 107 -4.90 12.35 -6.26
CA THR A 107 -5.05 12.82 -7.64
C THR A 107 -4.28 11.99 -8.68
N GLY A 108 -3.60 10.91 -8.26
CA GLY A 108 -2.88 9.97 -9.11
C GLY A 108 -1.43 10.35 -9.43
N PHE A 109 -0.78 11.16 -8.58
CA PHE A 109 0.59 11.62 -8.80
C PHE A 109 1.55 10.46 -9.15
N PHE A 110 1.57 9.40 -8.33
CA PHE A 110 2.38 8.22 -8.60
C PHE A 110 1.74 7.33 -9.66
N SER A 111 0.44 7.09 -9.58
CA SER A 111 -0.30 6.27 -10.55
C SER A 111 0.04 6.58 -12.02
N PHE A 112 0.06 7.86 -12.41
CA PHE A 112 0.38 8.24 -13.79
C PHE A 112 1.87 8.11 -14.15
N ARG A 113 2.77 8.06 -13.17
CA ARG A 113 4.21 7.84 -13.36
C ARG A 113 4.55 6.35 -13.43
N LEU A 114 3.80 5.51 -12.72
CA LEU A 114 3.95 4.07 -12.71
C LEU A 114 3.37 3.42 -13.98
N ALA A 115 2.24 3.94 -14.48
CA ALA A 115 1.52 3.35 -15.61
C ALA A 115 2.35 3.12 -16.89
N PRO A 116 3.26 4.03 -17.31
CA PRO A 116 4.15 3.78 -18.45
C PRO A 116 5.14 2.62 -18.23
N LEU A 117 5.46 2.28 -16.99
CA LEU A 117 6.39 1.20 -16.64
C LEU A 117 5.74 -0.18 -16.68
N VAL A 118 4.41 -0.24 -16.61
CA VAL A 118 3.61 -1.48 -16.64
C VAL A 118 2.68 -1.58 -17.87
N PRO A 119 3.21 -1.47 -19.11
CA PRO A 119 2.37 -1.39 -20.32
C PRO A 119 1.56 -2.67 -20.63
N LYS A 120 1.90 -3.80 -20.01
CA LYS A 120 1.16 -5.08 -20.13
C LYS A 120 0.44 -5.45 -18.83
N GLY A 121 0.63 -4.66 -17.77
CA GLY A 121 -0.09 -4.76 -16.51
C GLY A 121 -1.07 -3.60 -16.37
N LYS A 122 -1.27 -3.14 -15.14
CA LYS A 122 -2.13 -2.00 -14.82
C LYS A 122 -1.75 -1.38 -13.48
N VAL A 123 -2.17 -0.14 -13.27
CA VAL A 123 -2.15 0.51 -11.96
C VAL A 123 -3.57 0.62 -11.44
N LEU A 124 -3.85 0.05 -10.28
CA LEU A 124 -5.07 0.23 -9.51
C LEU A 124 -4.87 1.44 -8.60
N ALA A 125 -5.47 2.57 -8.96
CA ALA A 125 -5.38 3.83 -8.21
C ALA A 125 -6.53 3.87 -7.21
N GLU A 126 -6.27 3.43 -5.99
CA GLU A 126 -7.28 3.27 -4.95
C GLU A 126 -7.31 4.50 -4.05
N ASP A 127 -8.51 5.02 -3.80
CA ASP A 127 -8.75 6.08 -2.83
C ASP A 127 -10.15 5.93 -2.23
N ILE A 128 -10.31 6.34 -0.98
CA ILE A 128 -11.60 6.29 -0.26
C ILE A 128 -12.51 7.48 -0.62
N GLN A 129 -11.95 8.58 -1.13
CA GLN A 129 -12.68 9.81 -1.41
C GLN A 129 -13.24 9.81 -2.85
N PRO A 130 -14.57 9.86 -3.06
CA PRO A 130 -15.16 9.92 -4.39
C PRO A 130 -14.65 11.08 -5.26
N GLU A 131 -14.32 12.21 -4.63
CA GLU A 131 -13.77 13.40 -5.29
C GLU A 131 -12.38 13.14 -5.89
N MET A 132 -11.53 12.37 -5.20
CA MET A 132 -10.24 11.93 -5.71
C MET A 132 -10.40 10.99 -6.89
N ILE A 133 -11.35 10.06 -6.81
CA ILE A 133 -11.70 9.17 -7.92
C ILE A 133 -12.21 9.97 -9.13
N ALA A 134 -12.98 11.03 -8.93
CA ALA A 134 -13.43 11.91 -10.01
C ALA A 134 -12.24 12.63 -10.68
N GLU A 135 -11.31 13.18 -9.89
CA GLU A 135 -10.10 13.85 -10.39
C GLU A 135 -9.18 12.88 -11.14
N LEU A 136 -8.95 11.69 -10.59
CA LEU A 136 -8.23 10.59 -11.26
C LEU A 136 -8.82 10.28 -12.63
N ASN A 137 -10.15 10.14 -12.74
CA ASN A 137 -10.82 9.88 -14.01
C ASN A 137 -10.62 11.01 -15.02
N GLN A 138 -10.74 12.26 -14.58
CA GLN A 138 -10.51 13.44 -15.44
C GLN A 138 -9.06 13.48 -15.96
N ARG A 139 -8.08 13.25 -15.07
CA ARG A 139 -6.66 13.25 -15.41
C ARG A 139 -6.29 12.08 -16.31
N LYS A 140 -6.84 10.89 -16.05
CA LYS A 140 -6.70 9.71 -16.90
C LYS A 140 -7.16 10.01 -18.32
N ALA A 141 -8.33 10.61 -18.49
CA ALA A 141 -8.87 11.00 -19.79
C ALA A 141 -7.98 12.06 -20.49
N LYS A 142 -7.54 13.09 -19.76
CA LYS A 142 -6.67 14.16 -20.27
C LYS A 142 -5.30 13.64 -20.72
N LYS A 143 -4.67 12.77 -19.92
CA LYS A 143 -3.35 12.19 -20.18
C LYS A 143 -3.41 11.02 -21.17
N LYS A 144 -4.60 10.48 -21.46
CA LYS A 144 -4.83 9.33 -22.34
C LYS A 144 -4.05 8.07 -21.90
N ILE A 145 -4.07 7.79 -20.60
CA ILE A 145 -3.37 6.64 -20.00
C ILE A 145 -4.42 5.58 -19.63
N PRO A 146 -4.70 4.59 -20.49
CA PRO A 146 -5.83 3.68 -20.29
C PRO A 146 -5.61 2.64 -19.19
N ASN A 147 -4.36 2.32 -18.86
CA ASN A 147 -3.97 1.27 -17.91
C ASN A 147 -3.86 1.77 -16.45
N VAL A 148 -4.37 2.97 -16.14
CA VAL A 148 -4.69 3.40 -14.77
C VAL A 148 -6.18 3.11 -14.54
N GLU A 149 -6.51 2.37 -13.49
CA GLU A 149 -7.86 1.99 -13.12
C GLU A 149 -8.19 2.59 -11.75
N PRO A 150 -8.99 3.66 -11.68
CA PRO A 150 -9.44 4.21 -10.41
C PRO A 150 -10.35 3.22 -9.67
N VAL A 151 -10.11 3.03 -8.38
CA VAL A 151 -10.87 2.11 -7.51
C VAL A 151 -11.34 2.89 -6.29
N LEU A 152 -12.66 2.99 -6.08
CA LEU A 152 -13.22 3.60 -4.88
C LEU A 152 -13.25 2.55 -3.77
N GLY A 153 -12.42 2.71 -2.75
CA GLY A 153 -12.42 1.86 -1.57
C GLY A 153 -13.38 2.33 -0.48
N THR A 154 -13.26 1.67 0.67
CA THR A 154 -13.91 2.01 1.94
C THR A 154 -12.89 1.86 3.07
N THR A 155 -13.23 2.26 4.29
CA THR A 155 -12.31 2.13 5.43
C THR A 155 -11.91 0.69 5.74
N THR A 156 -12.70 -0.29 5.33
CA THR A 156 -12.48 -1.71 5.65
C THR A 156 -12.29 -2.62 4.43
N ASP A 157 -12.48 -2.09 3.22
CA ASP A 157 -12.35 -2.85 1.97
C ASP A 157 -11.81 -1.92 0.86
N PRO A 158 -10.57 -2.14 0.39
CA PRO A 158 -10.00 -1.34 -0.69
C PRO A 158 -10.57 -1.70 -2.06
N HIS A 159 -11.46 -2.70 -2.15
CA HIS A 159 -12.04 -3.24 -3.38
C HIS A 159 -10.99 -3.67 -4.43
N LEU A 160 -9.80 -4.01 -3.97
CA LEU A 160 -8.73 -4.56 -4.80
C LEU A 160 -8.94 -6.07 -5.02
N PRO A 161 -8.52 -6.62 -6.17
CA PRO A 161 -8.67 -8.04 -6.46
C PRO A 161 -7.84 -8.89 -5.48
N ALA A 162 -8.48 -9.89 -4.88
CA ALA A 162 -7.80 -10.87 -4.03
C ALA A 162 -6.72 -11.61 -4.82
N ASN A 163 -5.49 -11.67 -4.27
CA ASN A 163 -4.32 -12.28 -4.90
C ASN A 163 -4.02 -11.74 -6.32
N GLY A 164 -4.39 -10.48 -6.60
CA GLY A 164 -4.31 -9.88 -7.94
C GLY A 164 -3.34 -8.70 -8.05
N VAL A 165 -2.52 -8.43 -7.04
CA VAL A 165 -1.58 -7.30 -6.99
C VAL A 165 -0.17 -7.82 -6.76
N ASP A 166 0.77 -7.36 -7.57
CA ASP A 166 2.20 -7.73 -7.49
C ASP A 166 2.98 -6.77 -6.58
N VAL A 167 2.63 -5.47 -6.60
CA VAL A 167 3.27 -4.41 -5.82
C VAL A 167 2.22 -3.47 -5.23
N VAL A 168 2.36 -3.14 -3.95
CA VAL A 168 1.55 -2.11 -3.27
C VAL A 168 2.43 -0.93 -2.92
N LEU A 169 2.02 0.26 -3.34
CA LEU A 169 2.63 1.53 -2.99
C LEU A 169 1.72 2.28 -2.02
N LEU A 170 2.29 2.80 -0.94
CA LEU A 170 1.66 3.73 -0.01
C LEU A 170 2.62 4.91 0.18
N VAL A 171 2.21 6.11 -0.22
CA VAL A 171 2.99 7.33 0.00
C VAL A 171 2.14 8.33 0.75
N ASP A 172 2.58 8.70 1.96
CA ASP A 172 1.87 9.61 2.86
C ASP A 172 0.39 9.25 3.13
N ALA A 173 0.00 7.99 2.96
CA ALA A 173 -1.37 7.52 3.20
C ALA A 173 -1.51 6.71 4.51
N TYR A 174 -0.46 6.01 4.95
CA TYR A 174 -0.57 5.05 6.05
C TYR A 174 -1.02 5.67 7.39
N HIS A 175 -0.65 6.93 7.64
CA HIS A 175 -1.03 7.63 8.86
C HIS A 175 -2.50 8.08 8.86
N GLU A 176 -3.21 7.93 7.74
CA GLU A 176 -4.64 8.20 7.60
C GLU A 176 -5.49 6.94 7.76
N PHE A 177 -4.86 5.76 7.85
CA PHE A 177 -5.58 4.50 7.99
C PHE A 177 -6.29 4.45 9.34
N ASP A 178 -7.47 3.83 9.32
CA ASP A 178 -8.25 3.54 10.52
C ASP A 178 -7.93 2.11 11.04
N HIS A 179 -8.74 1.64 11.98
CA HIS A 179 -8.68 0.38 12.74
C HIS A 179 -8.49 -0.92 11.94
#